data_AF-A0A1W9GLW9-F1
#
_entry.id   AF-A0A1W9GLW9-F1
#
_cell.length_a   1.000
_cell.length_b   1.000
_cell.length_c   1.000
_cell.angle_alpha   90.00
_cell.angle_beta   90.00
_cell.angle_gamma   90.00
#
_symmetry.space_group_name_H-M   'P 1'
#
loop_
_entity.id
_entity.type
_entity.pdbx_description
1 polymer ?
#
loop_
_entity_poly.entity_id
_entity_poly.type
_entity_poly.pdbx_seq_one_letter_code
_entity_poly.pdbx_strand_id
1 'polypeptide(L)'
;MAHRDNLNPHHAVYGSLAFLMLVLGAPQSHAERYVNDVRLTGTAVPSEHMSGFKGTAFELGIPDSAAPDEYAIFGIASEERKDHPCYVTVKTENVNDPNLKLDLKKELCDGKERSKEIVAAYTDSSYGKRSFVTGVRVCMNNDNTRVKGIQIRGGAINEEGRLSNLEPNNEGQSVAGIRRVAPEEPRDERPNCNNNWRRWALCPGDNHIATAVELHFEAGKEPRSLTGIALKCRQVSAAGSGTGAVRP
;
A
#
# COMPACT_ATOMS: atom_id res chain seq x y z
N MET A 1 87.80 -8.53 -11.37
CA MET A 1 88.65 -8.50 -10.16
C MET A 1 87.73 -8.73 -8.96
N ALA A 2 87.84 -9.90 -8.31
CA ALA A 2 87.28 -10.29 -6.99
C ALA A 2 85.75 -10.15 -6.78
N HIS A 3 84.98 -11.01 -6.10
CA HIS A 3 85.15 -12.06 -5.08
C HIS A 3 83.80 -12.84 -5.10
N ARG A 4 83.69 -14.17 -5.24
CA ARG A 4 83.70 -15.23 -4.19
C ARG A 4 83.09 -14.77 -2.85
N ASP A 5 82.18 -15.44 -2.15
CA ASP A 5 81.65 -16.81 -2.14
C ASP A 5 80.45 -16.88 -1.12
N ASN A 6 79.75 -18.03 -1.11
CA ASN A 6 79.22 -18.75 0.07
C ASN A 6 77.81 -18.48 0.65
N LEU A 7 76.94 -19.48 0.39
CA LEU A 7 76.28 -20.41 1.35
C LEU A 7 75.58 -19.84 2.61
N ASN A 8 74.25 -20.02 2.70
CA ASN A 8 73.69 -21.05 3.61
C ASN A 8 72.18 -21.30 3.36
N PRO A 9 71.68 -22.54 3.53
CA PRO A 9 70.26 -22.88 3.39
C PRO A 9 69.56 -22.81 4.76
N HIS A 10 68.51 -21.98 4.86
CA HIS A 10 67.62 -22.02 6.02
C HIS A 10 66.34 -22.81 5.67
N HIS A 11 66.16 -23.87 6.45
CA HIS A 11 65.01 -24.74 6.51
C HIS A 11 63.68 -23.96 6.54
N ALA A 12 62.86 -24.11 5.49
CA ALA A 12 61.48 -23.68 5.50
C ALA A 12 60.64 -24.72 6.25
N VAL A 13 60.29 -24.40 7.48
CA VAL A 13 59.36 -25.16 8.32
C VAL A 13 57.97 -25.07 7.69
N TYR A 14 57.45 -26.20 7.21
CA TYR A 14 56.07 -26.36 6.78
C TYR A 14 55.13 -26.25 8.01
N GLY A 15 54.64 -25.05 8.26
CA GLY A 15 53.52 -24.81 9.17
C GLY A 15 52.20 -25.00 8.42
N SER A 16 51.56 -26.15 8.60
CA SER A 16 50.20 -26.41 8.11
C SER A 16 49.22 -25.46 8.79
N LEU A 17 48.87 -24.35 8.12
CA LEU A 17 47.75 -23.50 8.50
C LEU A 17 46.45 -24.26 8.24
N ALA A 18 45.86 -24.83 9.29
CA ALA A 18 44.47 -25.27 9.27
C ALA A 18 43.57 -24.03 9.17
N PHE A 19 43.15 -23.70 7.94
CA PHE A 19 42.11 -22.71 7.68
C PHE A 19 40.77 -23.27 8.20
N LEU A 20 40.43 -22.92 9.44
CA LEU A 20 39.10 -23.13 9.99
C LEU A 20 38.15 -22.17 9.27
N MET A 21 37.59 -22.60 8.14
CA MET A 21 36.49 -21.91 7.46
C MET A 21 35.28 -21.91 8.39
N LEU A 22 35.14 -20.86 9.20
CA LEU A 22 33.86 -20.53 9.82
C LEU A 22 32.88 -20.24 8.68
N VAL A 23 32.05 -21.24 8.37
CA VAL A 23 30.83 -21.03 7.58
C VAL A 23 29.92 -20.16 8.45
N LEU A 24 30.03 -18.84 8.30
CA LEU A 24 29.03 -17.90 8.77
C LEU A 24 27.75 -18.22 8.00
N GLY A 25 26.90 -19.08 8.59
CA GLY A 25 25.57 -19.31 8.08
C GLY A 25 24.87 -17.96 7.99
N ALA A 26 24.58 -17.52 6.76
CA ALA A 26 23.77 -16.34 6.55
C ALA A 26 22.47 -16.54 7.33
N PRO A 27 22.05 -15.57 8.18
CA PRO A 27 20.78 -15.68 8.85
C PRO A 27 19.71 -15.90 7.77
N GLN A 28 19.00 -17.02 7.86
CA GLN A 28 17.83 -17.25 7.03
C GLN A 28 16.84 -16.15 7.39
N SER A 29 16.70 -15.16 6.49
CA SER A 29 15.66 -14.16 6.59
C SER A 29 14.34 -14.87 6.35
N HIS A 30 13.75 -15.42 7.41
CA HIS A 30 12.37 -15.83 7.38
C HIS A 30 11.55 -14.58 7.08
N ALA A 31 10.83 -14.58 5.96
CA ALA A 31 9.84 -13.54 5.67
C ALA A 31 8.94 -13.42 6.90
N GLU A 32 8.82 -12.21 7.43
CA GLU A 32 7.98 -11.91 8.58
C GLU A 32 6.52 -12.21 8.20
N ARG A 33 6.05 -13.41 8.56
CA ARG A 33 4.68 -13.85 8.32
C ARG A 33 3.85 -13.54 9.55
N TYR A 34 2.64 -13.01 9.33
CA TYR A 34 1.68 -12.80 10.41
C TYR A 34 1.27 -14.14 11.02
N VAL A 35 0.94 -14.11 12.32
CA VAL A 35 0.53 -15.31 13.07
C VAL A 35 -0.73 -15.93 12.46
N ASN A 36 -1.65 -15.09 11.98
CA ASN A 36 -2.85 -15.54 11.29
C ASN A 36 -2.96 -14.90 9.90
N ASP A 37 -3.02 -15.76 8.88
CA ASP A 37 -3.37 -15.37 7.52
C ASP A 37 -4.83 -14.87 7.48
N VAL A 38 -5.09 -13.93 6.57
CA VAL A 38 -6.45 -13.53 6.20
C VAL A 38 -6.73 -13.87 4.76
N ARG A 39 -8.01 -13.98 4.44
CA ARG A 39 -8.54 -14.13 3.08
C ARG A 39 -9.39 -12.93 2.72
N LEU A 40 -9.30 -12.53 1.46
CA LEU A 40 -10.26 -11.69 0.78
C LEU A 40 -11.32 -12.60 0.18
N THR A 41 -12.56 -12.41 0.62
CA THR A 41 -13.69 -13.30 0.33
C THR A 41 -14.78 -12.58 -0.46
N GLY A 42 -15.59 -13.36 -1.17
CA GLY A 42 -16.62 -12.85 -2.09
C GLY A 42 -16.02 -12.23 -3.36
N THR A 43 -16.90 -11.78 -4.27
CA THR A 43 -16.53 -10.94 -5.42
C THR A 43 -16.41 -9.49 -4.98
N ALA A 44 -15.58 -8.70 -5.67
CA ALA A 44 -15.46 -7.27 -5.39
C ALA A 44 -16.79 -6.54 -5.58
N VAL A 45 -17.22 -5.82 -4.54
CA VAL A 45 -18.45 -5.02 -4.54
C VAL A 45 -18.11 -3.53 -4.61
N PRO A 46 -18.91 -2.70 -5.33
CA PRO A 46 -18.66 -1.27 -5.38
C PRO A 46 -18.89 -0.60 -4.02
N SER A 47 -18.20 0.51 -3.77
CA SER A 47 -18.56 1.43 -2.70
C SER A 47 -19.98 1.94 -2.87
N GLU A 48 -20.64 2.28 -1.77
CA GLU A 48 -22.05 2.76 -1.79
C GLU A 48 -22.23 3.98 -2.70
N HIS A 49 -21.20 4.82 -2.74
CA HIS A 49 -21.13 6.03 -3.52
C HIS A 49 -19.75 6.20 -4.15
N MET A 50 -19.67 7.10 -5.13
CA MET A 50 -18.43 7.67 -5.65
C MET A 50 -18.22 9.06 -5.04
N SER A 51 -16.96 9.44 -4.84
CA SER A 51 -16.55 10.78 -4.46
C SER A 51 -16.11 11.56 -5.72
N GLY A 52 -16.68 12.73 -5.98
CA GLY A 52 -16.40 13.52 -7.20
C GLY A 52 -17.54 13.46 -8.21
N PHE A 53 -17.22 13.50 -9.49
CA PHE A 53 -18.16 13.42 -10.62
C PHE A 53 -17.87 12.24 -11.53
N LYS A 54 -18.95 11.69 -12.08
CA LYS A 54 -18.91 10.55 -12.98
C LYS A 54 -18.47 11.01 -14.36
N GLY A 55 -17.59 10.21 -14.97
CA GLY A 55 -17.22 10.35 -16.37
C GLY A 55 -16.73 9.02 -16.91
N THR A 56 -15.71 9.04 -17.77
CA THR A 56 -15.12 7.83 -18.35
C THR A 56 -14.42 7.02 -17.25
N ALA A 57 -14.91 5.82 -16.98
CA ALA A 57 -14.43 4.98 -15.89
C ALA A 57 -13.26 4.10 -16.32
N PHE A 58 -12.24 3.99 -15.47
CA PHE A 58 -11.13 3.06 -15.60
C PHE A 58 -10.90 2.37 -14.26
N GLU A 59 -10.92 1.04 -14.28
CA GLU A 59 -10.57 0.26 -13.10
C GLU A 59 -9.06 0.15 -12.95
N LEU A 60 -8.56 0.31 -11.73
CA LEU A 60 -7.15 0.17 -11.38
C LEU A 60 -7.02 -0.53 -10.03
N GLY A 61 -6.29 -1.65 -10.00
CA GLY A 61 -6.23 -2.54 -8.84
C GLY A 61 -6.30 -4.01 -9.25
N ILE A 62 -6.51 -4.88 -8.26
CA ILE A 62 -6.73 -6.32 -8.49
C ILE A 62 -8.03 -6.70 -7.76
N PRO A 63 -9.21 -6.40 -8.34
CA PRO A 63 -10.48 -6.44 -7.64
C PRO A 63 -10.73 -7.80 -7.00
N ASP A 64 -10.55 -8.89 -7.77
CA ASP A 64 -10.78 -10.28 -7.35
C ASP A 64 -9.46 -11.06 -7.22
N SER A 65 -8.46 -10.45 -6.59
CA SER A 65 -7.19 -11.11 -6.28
C SER A 65 -7.42 -12.43 -5.50
N ALA A 66 -6.69 -13.49 -5.84
CA ALA A 66 -6.92 -14.82 -5.28
C ALA A 66 -5.67 -15.34 -4.59
N ALA A 67 -5.88 -16.22 -3.60
CA ALA A 67 -4.81 -16.91 -2.89
C ALA A 67 -3.77 -17.53 -3.85
N PRO A 68 -2.46 -17.42 -3.57
CA PRO A 68 -1.84 -16.76 -2.39
C PRO A 68 -1.65 -15.23 -2.52
N ASP A 69 -1.98 -14.67 -3.68
CA ASP A 69 -1.65 -13.30 -4.09
C ASP A 69 -2.85 -12.35 -3.86
N GLU A 70 -3.24 -12.18 -2.60
CA GLU A 70 -4.38 -11.36 -2.21
C GLU A 70 -3.93 -9.92 -1.89
N TYR A 71 -4.20 -8.99 -2.81
CA TYR A 71 -3.78 -7.59 -2.70
C TYR A 71 -4.92 -6.67 -2.29
N ALA A 72 -4.59 -5.70 -1.44
CA ALA A 72 -5.47 -4.60 -1.07
C ALA A 72 -4.75 -3.25 -1.17
N ILE A 73 -5.54 -2.19 -1.33
CA ILE A 73 -5.04 -0.83 -1.52
C ILE A 73 -4.65 -0.24 -0.17
N PHE A 74 -3.44 0.29 -0.07
CA PHE A 74 -3.00 1.05 1.11
C PHE A 74 -2.77 2.54 0.80
N GLY A 75 -2.76 2.93 -0.48
CA GLY A 75 -2.59 4.32 -0.87
C GLY A 75 -3.01 4.64 -2.30
N ILE A 76 -3.27 5.92 -2.53
CA ILE A 76 -3.62 6.48 -3.84
C ILE A 76 -2.77 7.73 -4.03
N ALA A 77 -2.14 7.82 -5.20
CA ALA A 77 -1.39 9.00 -5.61
C ALA A 77 -1.90 9.52 -6.96
N SER A 78 -1.74 10.81 -7.20
CA SER A 78 -2.08 11.42 -8.48
C SER A 78 -1.10 12.52 -8.87
N GLU A 79 -0.78 12.59 -10.16
CA GLU A 79 0.06 13.63 -10.75
C GLU A 79 -0.67 14.30 -11.92
N GLU A 80 -0.24 15.53 -12.23
CA GLU A 80 -0.84 16.38 -13.25
C GLU A 80 0.13 16.71 -14.37
N ARG A 81 -0.44 16.97 -15.55
CA ARG A 81 0.23 17.68 -16.64
C ARG A 81 -0.57 18.95 -16.92
N LYS A 82 0.07 20.12 -16.77
CA LYS A 82 -0.57 21.43 -16.99
C LYS A 82 -1.90 21.56 -16.20
N ASP A 83 -1.85 21.26 -14.91
CA ASP A 83 -2.98 21.27 -13.97
C ASP A 83 -4.08 20.22 -14.19
N HIS A 84 -3.90 19.29 -15.13
CA HIS A 84 -4.85 18.21 -15.37
C HIS A 84 -4.37 16.91 -14.69
N PRO A 85 -5.06 16.41 -13.64
CA PRO A 85 -4.75 15.13 -13.02
C PRO A 85 -5.01 13.99 -13.98
N CYS A 86 -3.94 13.38 -14.48
CA CYS A 86 -3.99 12.41 -15.57
C CYS A 86 -3.06 11.22 -15.39
N TYR A 87 -2.29 11.23 -14.29
CA TYR A 87 -1.60 10.06 -13.79
C TYR A 87 -2.20 9.73 -12.43
N VAL A 88 -2.59 8.47 -12.26
CA VAL A 88 -3.06 7.95 -10.98
C VAL A 88 -2.33 6.66 -10.71
N THR A 89 -1.75 6.55 -9.51
CA THR A 89 -1.09 5.35 -9.02
C THR A 89 -1.87 4.82 -7.83
N VAL A 90 -2.24 3.55 -7.88
CA VAL A 90 -2.86 2.81 -6.79
C VAL A 90 -1.79 1.92 -6.20
N LYS A 91 -1.49 2.15 -4.92
CA LYS A 91 -0.49 1.43 -4.16
C LYS A 91 -1.15 0.26 -3.46
N THR A 92 -0.69 -0.94 -3.77
CA THR A 92 -1.25 -2.18 -3.24
C THR A 92 -0.20 -3.00 -2.51
N GLU A 93 -0.63 -3.76 -1.53
CA GLU A 93 0.20 -4.66 -0.72
C GLU A 93 -0.55 -5.98 -0.54
N ASN A 94 0.18 -7.09 -0.52
CA ASN A 94 -0.39 -8.39 -0.18
C ASN A 94 -0.84 -8.38 1.28
N VAL A 95 -2.08 -8.78 1.55
CA VAL A 95 -2.69 -8.70 2.89
C VAL A 95 -2.00 -9.58 3.93
N ASN A 96 -1.16 -10.53 3.52
CA ASN A 96 -0.41 -11.45 4.37
C ASN A 96 1.11 -11.31 4.24
N ASP A 97 1.63 -10.51 3.31
CA ASP A 97 3.08 -10.28 3.15
C ASP A 97 3.36 -8.80 2.82
N PRO A 98 3.83 -8.00 3.79
CA PRO A 98 4.08 -6.58 3.60
C PRO A 98 5.27 -6.30 2.65
N ASN A 99 6.03 -7.32 2.26
CA ASN A 99 7.14 -7.15 1.32
C ASN A 99 6.68 -7.27 -0.14
N LEU A 100 5.46 -7.77 -0.37
CA LEU A 100 4.87 -7.90 -1.70
C LEU A 100 3.97 -6.69 -1.99
N LYS A 101 4.53 -5.68 -2.64
CA LYS A 101 3.82 -4.45 -3.03
C LYS A 101 3.78 -4.29 -4.55
N LEU A 102 2.69 -3.71 -5.06
CA LEU A 102 2.55 -3.36 -6.47
C LEU A 102 2.01 -1.93 -6.57
N ASP A 103 2.67 -1.12 -7.41
CA ASP A 103 2.20 0.21 -7.79
C ASP A 103 1.59 0.11 -9.20
N LEU A 104 0.25 0.15 -9.26
CA LEU A 104 -0.51 0.06 -10.50
C LEU A 104 -0.82 1.47 -10.98
N LYS A 105 -0.50 1.79 -12.23
CA LYS A 105 -0.59 3.16 -12.75
C LYS A 105 -1.51 3.26 -13.96
N LYS A 106 -2.32 4.32 -13.98
CA LYS A 106 -3.08 4.77 -15.15
C LYS A 106 -2.56 6.13 -15.61
N GLU A 107 -2.20 6.23 -16.88
CA GLU A 107 -1.81 7.47 -17.56
C GLU A 107 -2.80 7.77 -18.69
N LEU A 108 -3.22 9.03 -18.81
CA LEU A 108 -4.05 9.55 -19.91
C LEU A 108 -3.51 10.85 -20.52
N CYS A 109 -2.23 11.14 -20.31
CA CYS A 109 -1.63 12.43 -20.64
C CYS A 109 -0.57 12.40 -21.74
N ASP A 110 -0.36 11.25 -22.41
CA ASP A 110 0.58 11.06 -23.52
C ASP A 110 1.95 11.73 -23.30
N GLY A 111 2.64 11.42 -22.21
CA GLY A 111 3.98 11.95 -22.00
C GLY A 111 4.55 11.85 -20.59
N LYS A 112 5.49 12.76 -20.29
CA LYS A 112 6.19 12.78 -18.99
C LYS A 112 5.44 13.63 -17.98
N GLU A 113 5.44 13.17 -16.73
CA GLU A 113 4.96 13.87 -15.54
C GLU A 113 5.69 15.20 -15.35
N ARG A 114 4.98 16.21 -14.83
CA ARG A 114 5.57 17.57 -14.70
C ARG A 114 5.19 18.32 -13.42
N SER A 115 4.29 17.80 -12.58
CA SER A 115 3.83 18.50 -11.37
C SER A 115 4.18 17.75 -10.10
N LYS A 116 4.01 18.42 -8.96
CA LYS A 116 4.00 17.79 -7.63
C LYS A 116 2.94 16.68 -7.56
N GLU A 117 3.36 15.50 -7.12
CA GLU A 117 2.48 14.37 -6.76
C GLU A 117 1.63 14.74 -5.55
N ILE A 118 0.35 14.37 -5.55
CA ILE A 118 -0.46 14.29 -4.33
C ILE A 118 -0.51 12.84 -3.88
N VAL A 119 -0.25 12.58 -2.60
CA VAL A 119 -0.22 11.20 -2.06
C VAL A 119 -1.03 11.09 -0.79
N ALA A 120 -2.02 10.21 -0.79
CA ALA A 120 -2.72 9.77 0.41
C ALA A 120 -2.43 8.27 0.60
N ALA A 121 -1.60 7.91 1.57
CA ALA A 121 -1.19 6.53 1.79
C ALA A 121 -0.95 6.22 3.26
N TYR A 122 -1.25 4.99 3.65
CA TYR A 122 -0.80 4.40 4.91
C TYR A 122 0.66 3.98 4.80
N THR A 123 1.47 4.38 5.77
CA THR A 123 2.88 3.95 5.89
C THR A 123 3.05 3.11 7.15
N ASP A 124 3.94 2.11 7.07
CA ASP A 124 4.23 1.22 8.21
C ASP A 124 4.69 2.00 9.45
N SER A 125 5.42 3.10 9.24
CA SER A 125 5.94 3.95 10.32
C SER A 125 4.86 4.77 11.02
N SER A 126 3.81 5.17 10.32
CA SER A 126 2.76 6.03 10.86
C SER A 126 1.56 5.24 11.38
N TYR A 127 1.21 4.12 10.75
CA TYR A 127 -0.04 3.40 11.02
C TYR A 127 0.15 1.92 11.38
N GLY A 128 1.38 1.42 11.31
CA GLY A 128 1.66 -0.01 11.40
C GLY A 128 1.32 -0.75 10.12
N LYS A 129 1.74 -2.02 10.07
CA LYS A 129 1.52 -2.89 8.93
C LYS A 129 0.04 -3.26 8.78
N ARG A 130 -0.34 -3.76 7.59
CA ARG A 130 -1.72 -4.19 7.25
C ARG A 130 -2.80 -3.11 7.39
N SER A 131 -2.44 -1.87 7.10
CA SER A 131 -3.37 -0.74 7.05
C SER A 131 -3.86 -0.54 5.61
N PHE A 132 -5.16 -0.73 5.40
CA PHE A 132 -5.76 -0.71 4.05
C PHE A 132 -6.90 0.29 3.96
N VAL A 133 -7.14 0.78 2.74
CA VAL A 133 -8.19 1.75 2.44
C VAL A 133 -9.57 1.12 2.60
N THR A 134 -10.43 1.78 3.36
CA THR A 134 -11.86 1.46 3.53
C THR A 134 -12.77 2.57 3.01
N GLY A 135 -12.19 3.75 2.76
CA GLY A 135 -12.92 4.89 2.22
C GLY A 135 -12.01 5.87 1.50
N VAL A 136 -12.56 6.59 0.52
CA VAL A 136 -11.86 7.68 -0.17
C VAL A 136 -12.79 8.87 -0.32
N ARG A 137 -12.24 10.07 -0.19
CA ARG A 137 -12.87 11.29 -0.68
C ARG A 137 -11.88 12.11 -1.48
N VAL A 138 -12.43 12.91 -2.38
CA VAL A 138 -11.66 13.82 -3.22
C VAL A 138 -12.07 15.25 -2.94
N CYS A 139 -11.09 16.12 -3.07
CA CYS A 139 -11.30 17.55 -3.12
C CYS A 139 -11.33 18.01 -4.57
N MET A 140 -12.29 18.84 -4.93
CA MET A 140 -12.40 19.37 -6.28
C MET A 140 -11.77 20.76 -6.37
N ASN A 141 -11.33 21.17 -7.57
CA ASN A 141 -11.04 22.59 -7.83
C ASN A 141 -12.30 23.46 -7.64
N ASN A 142 -12.10 24.79 -7.57
CA ASN A 142 -13.19 25.76 -7.43
C ASN A 142 -14.33 25.59 -8.45
N ASP A 143 -14.01 25.21 -9.69
CA ASP A 143 -15.01 25.05 -10.78
C ASP A 143 -15.71 23.68 -10.77
N ASN A 144 -15.35 22.78 -9.84
CA ASN A 144 -15.92 21.43 -9.76
C ASN A 144 -15.68 20.55 -10.99
N THR A 145 -14.60 20.81 -11.72
CA THR A 145 -14.27 20.10 -12.96
C THR A 145 -13.20 19.05 -12.80
N ARG A 146 -12.36 19.11 -11.75
CA ARG A 146 -11.23 18.20 -11.56
C ARG A 146 -10.81 18.02 -10.11
N VAL A 147 -10.24 16.86 -9.81
CA VAL A 147 -9.68 16.54 -8.50
C VAL A 147 -8.42 17.37 -8.23
N LYS A 148 -8.31 17.94 -7.03
CA LYS A 148 -7.14 18.67 -6.52
C LYS A 148 -6.62 18.12 -5.20
N GLY A 149 -7.35 17.25 -4.52
CA GLY A 149 -6.90 16.60 -3.29
C GLY A 149 -7.52 15.23 -3.12
N ILE A 150 -6.83 14.38 -2.37
CA ILE A 150 -7.26 13.01 -2.03
C ILE A 150 -7.09 12.85 -0.53
N GLN A 151 -8.08 12.21 0.10
CA GLN A 151 -8.01 11.79 1.48
C GLN A 151 -8.60 10.39 1.60
N ILE A 152 -7.94 9.54 2.40
CA ILE A 152 -8.34 8.15 2.60
C ILE A 152 -8.67 7.86 4.06
N ARG A 153 -9.61 6.93 4.24
CA ARG A 153 -9.94 6.23 5.47
C ARG A 153 -9.50 4.79 5.34
N GLY A 154 -9.30 4.14 6.47
CA GLY A 154 -8.73 2.81 6.47
C GLY A 154 -9.03 2.03 7.72
N GLY A 155 -8.68 0.76 7.66
CA GLY A 155 -8.70 -0.17 8.78
C GLY A 155 -7.38 -0.93 8.83
N ALA A 156 -6.98 -1.31 10.03
CA ALA A 156 -5.85 -2.19 10.26
C ALA A 156 -6.35 -3.62 10.53
N ILE A 157 -5.67 -4.60 9.95
CA ILE A 157 -5.90 -6.01 10.26
C ILE A 157 -5.00 -6.40 11.43
N ASN A 158 -5.60 -6.81 12.54
CA ASN A 158 -4.86 -7.19 13.74
C ASN A 158 -4.29 -8.62 13.66
N GLU A 159 -3.63 -9.06 14.73
CA GLU A 159 -3.01 -10.39 14.81
C GLU A 159 -4.04 -11.51 14.73
N GLU A 160 -5.28 -11.30 15.17
CA GLU A 160 -6.39 -12.27 15.04
C GLU A 160 -7.03 -12.27 13.65
N GLY A 161 -6.51 -11.50 12.69
CA GLY A 161 -7.06 -11.40 11.34
C GLY A 161 -8.37 -10.62 11.27
N ARG A 162 -8.68 -9.79 12.28
CA ARG A 162 -9.86 -8.93 12.32
C ARG A 162 -9.51 -7.53 11.83
N LEU A 163 -10.38 -6.97 11.00
CA LEU A 163 -10.29 -5.57 10.59
C LEU A 163 -10.84 -4.67 11.69
N SER A 164 -10.07 -3.66 12.08
CA SER A 164 -10.49 -2.57 12.97
C SER A 164 -10.29 -1.24 12.28
N ASN A 165 -11.30 -0.37 12.31
CA ASN A 165 -11.22 0.96 11.72
C ASN A 165 -10.10 1.78 12.37
N LEU A 166 -9.32 2.48 11.53
CA LEU A 166 -8.39 3.52 11.94
C LEU A 166 -9.19 4.81 12.06
N GLU A 167 -10.03 4.91 13.08
CA GLU A 167 -10.75 6.16 13.34
C GLU A 167 -9.75 7.23 13.82
N PRO A 168 -9.96 8.51 13.46
CA PRO A 168 -9.24 9.62 14.05
C PRO A 168 -9.71 9.79 15.51
N ASN A 169 -9.16 8.98 16.41
CA ASN A 169 -9.50 9.04 17.82
C ASN A 169 -8.90 10.34 18.40
N ASN A 170 -9.75 11.31 18.73
CA ASN A 170 -9.36 12.44 19.60
C ASN A 170 -8.94 11.97 21.00
N GLU A 171 -9.25 10.71 21.35
CA GLU A 171 -8.79 10.04 22.55
C GLU A 171 -7.76 8.98 22.15
N GLY A 172 -6.48 9.34 22.24
CA GLY A 172 -5.37 8.46 21.86
C GLY A 172 -5.54 7.04 22.41
N GLN A 173 -5.55 6.06 21.51
CA GLN A 173 -5.68 4.66 21.89
C GLN A 173 -4.36 4.23 22.56
N SER A 174 -4.46 3.82 23.83
CA SER A 174 -3.31 3.33 24.58
C SER A 174 -3.06 1.88 24.17
N VAL A 175 -2.06 1.66 23.32
CA VAL A 175 -1.52 0.32 23.06
C VAL A 175 -0.22 0.20 23.87
N ALA A 176 -0.19 -0.74 24.81
CA ALA A 176 0.95 -0.98 25.71
C ALA A 176 1.40 0.24 26.54
N GLY A 177 0.46 1.10 26.98
CA GLY A 177 0.76 2.23 27.87
C GLY A 177 1.31 3.48 27.17
N ILE A 178 1.48 3.45 25.85
CA ILE A 178 1.85 4.62 25.05
C ILE A 178 0.59 5.19 24.41
N ARG A 179 0.22 6.43 24.77
CA ARG A 179 -0.81 7.19 24.06
C ARG A 179 -0.31 7.49 22.65
N ARG A 180 -0.79 6.75 21.66
CA ARG A 180 -0.64 7.15 20.26
C ARG A 180 -1.90 7.94 19.90
N VAL A 181 -1.74 9.24 19.65
CA VAL A 181 -2.75 9.98 18.89
C VAL A 181 -2.82 9.26 17.55
N ALA A 182 -3.99 8.72 17.17
CA ALA A 182 -4.15 8.14 15.86
C ALA A 182 -3.75 9.21 14.84
N PRO A 183 -2.82 8.94 13.91
CA PRO A 183 -2.44 9.96 12.94
C PRO A 183 -3.69 10.39 12.17
N GLU A 184 -3.80 11.69 11.84
CA GLU A 184 -4.88 12.18 10.98
C GLU A 184 -4.99 11.30 9.73
N GLU A 185 -6.21 10.97 9.30
CA GLU A 185 -6.48 10.27 8.04
C GLU A 185 -5.56 10.78 6.90
N PRO A 186 -4.80 9.92 6.21
CA PRO A 186 -3.85 10.38 5.20
C PRO A 186 -4.54 11.24 4.14
N ARG A 187 -3.99 12.43 3.92
CA ARG A 187 -4.49 13.40 2.94
C ARG A 187 -3.35 14.17 2.30
N ASP A 188 -3.57 14.57 1.06
CA ASP A 188 -2.76 15.57 0.37
C ASP A 188 -3.61 16.34 -0.63
N GLU A 189 -3.27 17.61 -0.83
CA GLU A 189 -4.02 18.53 -1.67
C GLU A 189 -3.14 19.59 -2.34
N ARG A 190 -3.60 20.01 -3.51
CA ARG A 190 -3.06 21.14 -4.26
C ARG A 190 -3.79 22.42 -3.86
N PRO A 191 -3.20 23.60 -4.16
CA PRO A 191 -3.91 24.86 -4.06
C PRO A 191 -5.25 24.81 -4.81
N ASN A 192 -6.21 25.62 -4.33
CA ASN A 192 -7.59 25.69 -4.83
C ASN A 192 -8.44 24.45 -4.52
N CYS A 193 -8.07 23.66 -3.50
CA CYS A 193 -8.94 22.67 -2.87
C CYS A 193 -9.92 23.31 -1.84
N ASN A 194 -9.60 24.47 -1.25
CA ASN A 194 -10.49 25.38 -0.48
C ASN A 194 -11.80 24.78 0.11
N ASN A 195 -11.70 23.72 0.93
CA ASN A 195 -12.83 23.03 1.58
C ASN A 195 -13.89 22.42 0.64
N ASN A 196 -13.58 22.20 -0.63
CA ASN A 196 -14.47 21.59 -1.61
C ASN A 196 -14.34 20.05 -1.63
N TRP A 197 -14.36 19.47 -0.43
CA TRP A 197 -14.29 18.02 -0.24
C TRP A 197 -15.65 17.39 -0.54
N ARG A 198 -15.63 16.34 -1.36
CA ARG A 198 -16.82 15.56 -1.68
C ARG A 198 -17.11 14.52 -0.60
N ARG A 199 -18.33 14.00 -0.64
CA ARG A 199 -18.74 12.92 0.26
C ARG A 199 -17.81 11.72 0.11
N TRP A 200 -17.66 10.98 1.20
CA TRP A 200 -16.92 9.73 1.21
C TRP A 200 -17.56 8.69 0.28
N ALA A 201 -16.69 7.99 -0.46
CA ALA A 201 -16.97 6.69 -1.07
C ALA A 201 -16.45 5.62 -0.09
N LEU A 202 -17.35 4.99 0.65
CA LEU A 202 -17.03 3.98 1.67
C LEU A 202 -17.25 2.57 1.10
N CYS A 203 -16.40 1.64 1.51
CA CYS A 203 -16.72 0.22 1.37
C CYS A 203 -18.01 -0.11 2.15
N PRO A 204 -18.86 -1.02 1.66
CA PRO A 204 -20.23 -1.20 2.16
C PRO A 204 -20.37 -1.90 3.53
N GLY A 205 -19.26 -2.24 4.20
CA GLY A 205 -19.31 -2.87 5.51
C GLY A 205 -18.01 -2.72 6.29
N ASP A 206 -18.10 -2.83 7.62
CA ASP A 206 -16.99 -2.60 8.56
C ASP A 206 -15.86 -3.63 8.48
N ASN A 207 -16.05 -4.68 7.68
CA ASN A 207 -15.07 -5.73 7.42
C ASN A 207 -14.61 -5.74 5.95
N HIS A 208 -14.87 -4.69 5.18
CA HIS A 208 -14.46 -4.58 3.79
C HIS A 208 -13.27 -3.63 3.63
N ILE A 209 -12.31 -4.03 2.79
CA ILE A 209 -11.20 -3.18 2.34
C ILE A 209 -11.19 -3.07 0.82
N ALA A 210 -10.65 -1.96 0.31
CA ALA A 210 -10.56 -1.70 -1.11
C ALA A 210 -9.47 -2.56 -1.76
N THR A 211 -9.80 -3.21 -2.87
CA THR A 211 -8.89 -4.05 -3.68
C THR A 211 -8.66 -3.46 -5.07
N ALA A 212 -9.58 -2.61 -5.53
CA ALA A 212 -9.41 -1.77 -6.70
C ALA A 212 -10.14 -0.43 -6.52
N VAL A 213 -9.84 0.52 -7.41
CA VAL A 213 -10.57 1.77 -7.55
C VAL A 213 -11.17 1.88 -8.95
N GLU A 214 -12.32 2.52 -9.04
CA GLU A 214 -12.90 2.97 -10.31
C GLU A 214 -12.61 4.47 -10.43
N LEU A 215 -11.67 4.82 -11.32
CA LEU A 215 -11.26 6.19 -11.59
C LEU A 215 -12.17 6.78 -12.65
N HIS A 216 -12.80 7.90 -12.36
CA HIS A 216 -13.57 8.65 -13.35
C HIS A 216 -12.76 9.82 -13.85
N PHE A 217 -12.54 9.85 -15.16
CA PHE A 217 -11.98 11.00 -15.86
C PHE A 217 -13.09 11.73 -16.61
N GLU A 218 -12.80 12.92 -17.14
CA GLU A 218 -13.69 13.69 -18.02
C GLU A 218 -14.41 12.80 -19.05
N ALA A 219 -15.60 13.19 -19.47
CA ALA A 219 -16.30 12.47 -20.54
C ALA A 219 -15.67 12.81 -21.90
N GLY A 220 -15.54 11.82 -22.78
CA GLY A 220 -15.07 12.04 -24.15
C GLY A 220 -14.10 10.96 -24.63
N LYS A 221 -13.58 11.15 -25.85
CA LYS A 221 -12.65 10.20 -26.48
C LYS A 221 -11.21 10.32 -25.96
N GLU A 222 -10.84 11.48 -25.43
CA GLU A 222 -9.51 11.78 -24.90
C GLU A 222 -9.64 12.46 -23.52
N PRO A 223 -10.08 11.73 -22.49
CA PRO A 223 -10.31 12.32 -21.19
C PRO A 223 -8.98 12.60 -20.49
N ARG A 224 -8.77 13.84 -20.02
CA ARG A 224 -7.45 14.28 -19.51
C ARG A 224 -7.44 14.67 -18.05
N SER A 225 -8.56 14.60 -17.35
CA SER A 225 -8.64 15.06 -15.97
C SER A 225 -9.46 14.12 -15.10
N LEU A 226 -8.91 13.68 -13.98
CA LEU A 226 -9.59 12.93 -12.93
C LEU A 226 -10.70 13.80 -12.33
N THR A 227 -11.92 13.29 -12.35
CA THR A 227 -13.14 13.95 -11.87
C THR A 227 -13.73 13.26 -10.65
N GLY A 228 -13.44 11.98 -10.41
CA GLY A 228 -13.96 11.24 -9.26
C GLY A 228 -13.29 9.88 -9.05
N ILE A 229 -13.54 9.31 -7.88
CA ILE A 229 -13.03 8.00 -7.46
C ILE A 229 -14.16 7.24 -6.75
N ALA A 230 -14.36 5.98 -7.12
CA ALA A 230 -15.12 4.99 -6.36
C ALA A 230 -14.20 3.81 -5.99
N LEU A 231 -14.62 2.99 -5.04
CA LEU A 231 -13.87 1.81 -4.59
C LEU A 231 -14.55 0.53 -5.08
N LYS A 232 -13.74 -0.51 -5.26
CA LYS A 232 -14.17 -1.92 -5.31
C LYS A 232 -13.58 -2.58 -4.08
N CYS A 233 -14.43 -3.20 -3.28
CA CYS A 233 -14.08 -3.69 -1.96
C CYS A 233 -14.38 -5.17 -1.82
N ARG A 234 -13.60 -5.85 -0.98
CA ARG A 234 -13.81 -7.25 -0.61
C ARG A 234 -13.79 -7.43 0.89
N GLN A 235 -14.51 -8.46 1.34
CA GLN A 235 -14.62 -8.79 2.75
C GLN A 235 -13.34 -9.46 3.25
N VAL A 236 -12.79 -8.96 4.35
CA VAL A 236 -11.72 -9.58 5.11
C VAL A 236 -12.29 -10.67 6.00
N SER A 237 -11.70 -11.86 5.93
CA SER A 237 -11.99 -12.97 6.85
C SER A 237 -10.70 -13.55 7.39
N ALA A 238 -10.63 -13.85 8.68
CA ALA A 238 -9.56 -14.66 9.21
C ALA A 238 -9.53 -16.00 8.47
N ALA A 239 -8.36 -16.43 7.97
CA ALA A 239 -8.21 -17.77 7.46
C ALA A 239 -8.46 -18.70 8.66
N GLY A 240 -9.61 -19.39 8.66
CA GLY A 240 -10.06 -20.12 9.83
C GLY A 240 -8.93 -20.93 10.44
N SER A 241 -8.67 -20.73 11.74
CA SER A 241 -7.95 -21.72 12.51
C SER A 241 -8.75 -23.01 12.35
N GLY A 242 -8.22 -23.93 11.55
CA GLY A 242 -8.83 -25.24 11.39
C GLY A 242 -9.06 -25.77 12.79
N THR A 243 -10.33 -25.82 13.20
CA THR A 243 -10.71 -26.61 14.36
C THR A 243 -10.24 -28.00 14.03
N GLY A 244 -9.15 -28.41 14.68
CA GLY A 244 -8.68 -29.78 14.62
C GLY A 244 -9.88 -30.66 14.90
N ALA A 245 -10.36 -31.35 13.87
CA ALA A 245 -11.33 -32.40 14.03
C ALA A 245 -10.69 -33.43 14.95
N VAL A 246 -11.06 -33.38 16.24
CA VAL A 246 -10.83 -34.49 17.15
C VAL A 246 -11.64 -35.64 16.56
N ARG A 247 -10.95 -36.53 15.85
CA ARG A 247 -11.52 -37.80 15.43
C ARG A 247 -11.80 -38.62 16.70
N PRO A 248 -13.02 -39.17 16.86
CA PRO A 248 -13.30 -40.11 17.95
C PRO A 248 -12.46 -41.39 17.83
#